data_AF-A0A3R7GAY9-F1
#
_entry.id   AF-A0A3R7GAY9-F1
#
_cell.length_a   1.000
_cell.length_b   1.000
_cell.length_c   1.000
_cell.angle_alpha   90.00
_cell.angle_beta   90.00
_cell.angle_gamma   90.00
#
_symmetry.space_group_name_H-M   'P 1'
#
loop_
_entity.id
_entity.type
_entity.pdbx_description
1 polymer ?
#
loop_
_entity_poly.entity_id
_entity_poly.type
_entity_poly.pdbx_seq_one_letter_code
_entity_poly.pdbx_strand_id
1 'polypeptide(L)' 'MEDEAWRSVDIIRDTDGVPHVLQQKVLVFTSGVSEESAGYTKPALEHRLVPLKDLTKFGQT' A
#
# COMPACT_ATOMS: atom_id res chain seq x y z
N MET A 1 14.95 6.68 1.29
CA MET A 1 14.39 5.66 0.38
C MET A 1 12.88 5.73 0.57
N GLU A 2 12.20 6.44 -0.33
CA GLU A 2 10.75 6.64 -0.28
C GLU A 2 10.09 5.41 -0.92
N ASP A 3 9.72 4.41 -0.13
CA ASP A 3 8.90 3.29 -0.64
C ASP A 3 7.43 3.71 -0.64
N GLU A 4 7.10 4.76 -1.40
CA GLU A 4 5.74 5.27 -1.55
C GLU A 4 4.93 4.50 -2.62
N ALA A 5 5.10 3.18 -2.72
CA ALA A 5 4.37 2.37 -3.68
C ALA A 5 3.32 1.49 -3.01
N TRP A 6 2.10 1.45 -3.57
CA TRP A 6 1.08 0.47 -3.19
C TRP A 6 1.52 -0.93 -3.59
N ARG A 7 1.52 -1.87 -2.63
CA ARG A 7 1.86 -3.28 -2.84
C ARG A 7 0.60 -4.14 -2.70
N SER A 8 0.38 -5.06 -3.64
CA SER A 8 -0.67 -6.07 -3.53
C SER A 8 -0.27 -7.12 -2.51
N VAL A 9 -1.11 -7.36 -1.51
CA VAL A 9 -0.82 -8.26 -0.39
C VAL A 9 -1.69 -9.51 -0.43
N ASP A 10 -2.97 -9.38 -0.82
CA ASP A 10 -3.90 -10.51 -0.84
C ASP A 10 -5.07 -10.28 -1.82
N ILE A 11 -5.85 -11.33 -2.07
CA ILE A 11 -7.12 -11.28 -2.80
C ILE A 11 -8.26 -11.64 -1.85
N ILE A 12 -9.15 -10.68 -1.61
CA ILE A 12 -10.30 -10.81 -0.72
C ILE A 12 -11.58 -10.79 -1.57
N ARG A 13 -12.57 -11.61 -1.22
CA ARG A 13 -13.90 -11.56 -1.83
C ARG A 13 -14.86 -10.81 -0.92
N ASP A 14 -15.66 -9.92 -1.49
CA ASP A 14 -16.74 -9.26 -0.73
C ASP A 14 -17.93 -10.22 -0.50
N THR A 15 -18.98 -9.70 0.13
CA THR A 15 -20.20 -10.46 0.44
C THR A 15 -20.95 -10.95 -0.80
N ASP A 16 -20.76 -10.28 -1.94
CA ASP A 16 -21.35 -10.63 -3.22
C ASP A 16 -20.41 -11.54 -4.05
N GLY A 17 -19.26 -11.93 -3.48
CA GLY A 17 -18.26 -12.79 -4.10
C GLY A 17 -17.33 -12.10 -5.10
N VAL A 18 -17.38 -10.77 -5.21
CA VAL A 18 -16.56 -9.99 -6.15
C VAL A 18 -15.12 -9.93 -5.62
N PRO A 19 -14.13 -10.32 -6.44
CA PRO A 19 -12.73 -10.31 -6.02
C PRO A 19 -12.15 -8.88 -5.98
N HIS A 20 -11.49 -8.58 -4.88
CA HIS A 20 -10.75 -7.37 -4.61
C HIS A 20 -9.30 -7.70 -4.28
N VAL A 21 -8.38 -6.85 -4.69
CA VAL A 21 -6.98 -6.91 -4.27
C VAL A 21 -6.81 -6.01 -3.06
N LEU A 22 -6.35 -6.57 -1.95
CA LEU A 22 -5.88 -5.81 -0.81
C LEU A 22 -4.52 -5.22 -1.15
N GLN A 23 -4.46 -3.89 -1.14
CA GLN A 23 -3.22 -3.16 -1.31
C GLN A 23 -2.84 -2.43 -0.04
N GLN A 24 -1.55 -2.43 0.25
CA GLN A 24 -0.95 -1.80 1.42
C GLN A 24 0.14 -0.83 0.97
N LYS A 25 0.17 0.36 1.57
CA LYS A 25 1.25 1.35 1.40
C LYS A 25 1.88 1.62 2.76
N VAL A 26 3.21 1.56 2.81
CA VAL A 26 3.99 1.90 4.01
C VAL A 26 4.60 3.27 3.78
N LEU A 27 4.31 4.22 4.66
CA LEU A 27 4.92 5.54 4.64
C LEU A 27 6.01 5.61 5.71
N VAL A 28 7.23 5.94 5.30
CA VAL A 28 8.39 6.11 6.17
C VAL A 28 8.85 7.57 6.11
N PHE A 29 8.68 8.31 7.21
CA PHE A 29 9.12 9.69 7.31
C PHE A 29 10.55 9.76 7.86
N THR A 30 11.55 10.01 7.01
CA THR A 30 12.93 10.24 7.45
C THR A 30 13.14 11.70 7.81
N SER A 31 12.70 12.11 9.01
CA SER A 31 13.03 13.42 9.57
C SER A 31 14.13 13.25 10.61
N GLY A 32 15.39 13.48 10.21
CA GLY A 32 16.53 13.33 11.10
C GLY A 32 17.85 13.74 10.46
N VAL A 33 17.99 15.01 10.08
CA VAL A 33 19.30 15.62 9.75
C VAL A 33 19.66 16.61 10.86
N SER A 34 19.86 16.09 12.08
CA SER A 34 20.66 16.75 13.14
C SER A 34 20.99 15.72 14.23
N GLU A 35 22.20 15.81 14.78
CA GLU A 35 22.94 14.78 15.55
C GLU A 35 22.31 14.34 16.89
N GLU A 36 21.14 14.84 17.31
CA GLU A 36 20.58 14.58 18.65
C GLU A 36 19.28 13.77 18.70
N SER A 37 18.74 13.29 17.57
CA SER A 37 17.48 12.52 17.60
C SER A 37 17.63 11.11 17.05
N ALA A 38 17.97 10.20 17.97
CA ALA A 38 17.91 8.77 17.75
C ALA A 38 16.47 8.32 17.43
N GLY A 39 16.20 8.15 16.13
CA GLY A 39 15.99 6.80 15.61
C GLY A 39 14.72 6.04 15.99
N TYR A 40 13.54 6.67 16.00
CA TYR A 40 12.31 5.90 15.85
C TYR A 40 11.25 6.65 15.02
N THR A 41 11.38 6.51 13.70
CA THR A 41 10.31 6.89 12.77
C THR A 41 9.14 5.90 12.96
N LYS A 42 7.94 6.43 13.25
CA LYS A 42 6.71 5.62 13.25
C LYS A 42 6.29 5.34 11.80
N PRO A 43 6.23 4.08 11.35
CA PRO A 43 5.67 3.77 10.04
C PRO A 43 4.16 4.03 10.06
N ALA A 44 3.65 4.74 9.06
CA ALA A 44 2.21 4.84 8.84
C ALA A 44 1.80 3.80 7.79
N LEU A 45 0.70 3.09 8.06
CA LEU A 45 0.21 2.00 7.23
C LEU A 45 -1.16 2.38 6.66
N GLU A 46 -1.26 2.42 5.34
CA GLU A 46 -2.53 2.62 4.65
C GLU A 46 -2.95 1.34 3.94
N HIS A 47 -4.26 1.08 3.94
CA HIS A 47 -4.86 -0.05 3.25
C HIS A 47 -5.97 0.43 2.32
N ARG A 48 -6.10 -0.24 1.17
CA ARG A 48 -7.25 -0.08 0.29
C ARG A 48 -7.61 -1.41 -0.37
N LEU A 49 -8.90 -1.57 -0.65
CA LEU A 49 -9.41 -2.65 -1.49
C LEU A 49 -9.63 -2.11 -2.90
N VAL A 50 -9.09 -2.79 -3.90
CA VAL A 50 -9.25 -2.41 -5.31
C VAL A 50 -9.96 -3.54 -6.05
N PRO A 51 -11.11 -3.32 -6.70
CA PRO A 51 -11.77 -4.35 -7.50
C PRO A 51 -10.82 -4.90 -8.56
N LEU A 52 -10.73 -6.23 -8.68
CA LEU A 52 -9.79 -6.88 -9.60
C LEU A 52 -10.03 -6.43 -11.06
N LYS A 53 -11.30 -6.18 -11.41
CA LYS A 53 -11.74 -5.67 -12.73
C LYS A 53 -11.09 -4.33 -13.14
N ASP A 54 -10.64 -3.52 -12.19
CA ASP A 54 -10.05 -2.22 -12.47
C ASP A 54 -8.53 -2.30 -12.59
N LEU A 55 -7.92 -3.39 -12.13
CA LEU A 55 -6.49 -3.68 -12.29
C LEU A 55 -6.18 -4.42 -13.61
N THR A 56 -7.11 -5.25 -14.10
CA THR A 56 -6.89 -6.10 -15.28
C THR A 56 -7.18 -5.41 -16.62
N LYS A 57 -7.65 -4.16 -16.63
CA LYS A 57 -7.90 -3.38 -17.86
C LYS A 57 -6.64 -3.02 -18.65
N PHE A 58 -5.45 -3.21 -18.08
CA PHE A 58 -4.16 -2.99 -18.76
C PHE A 58 -3.78 -4.06 -19.81
N GLY A 59 -4.65 -5.04 -20.10
CA GLY A 59 -4.36 -6.14 -21.03
C GLY A 59 -5.35 -6.36 -22.17
N GLN A 60 -6.32 -5.48 -22.38
CA GLN A 60 -7.23 -5.53 -23.55
C GLN A 60 -6.78 -4.52 -24.61
N THR A 61 -5.79 -4.93 -25.41
CA THR A 61 -5.49 -4.35 -26.73
C THR A 61 -5.78 -5.38 -27.81
#